data_AF-A0A845ZZC3-F1
#
_entry.id   AF-A0A845ZZC3-F1
#
_cell.length_a   1.000
_cell.length_b   1.000
_cell.length_c   1.000
_cell.angle_alpha   90.00
_cell.angle_beta   90.00
_cell.angle_gamma   90.00
#
_symmetry.space_group_name_H-M   'P 1'
#
loop_
_entity.id
_entity.type
_entity.pdbx_description
1 polymer ?
#
loop_
_entity_poly.entity_id
_entity_poly.type
_entity_poly.pdbx_seq_one_letter_code
_entity_poly.pdbx_strand_id
1 'polypeptide(L)' 'VAASTGEDAQTIEEVYEPYLLQIGFLHRTPRGRVATSAARKHLGYE' A
#
# COMPACT_ATOMS: atom_id res chain seq x y z
N VAL A 1 12.63 -7.00 -8.15
CA VAL A 1 12.68 -6.45 -6.77
C VAL A 1 11.57 -7.10 -5.94
N ALA A 2 11.87 -8.25 -5.35
CA ALA A 2 10.99 -8.98 -4.41
C ALA A 2 11.79 -10.06 -3.63
N ALA A 3 13.13 -9.97 -3.61
CA ALA A 3 14.00 -11.11 -3.29
C ALA A 3 15.09 -10.82 -2.23
N SER A 4 14.98 -9.75 -1.44
CA SER A 4 16.11 -9.29 -0.62
C SER A 4 15.88 -9.30 0.89
N THR A 5 14.65 -9.50 1.35
CA THR A 5 14.34 -9.53 2.79
C THR A 5 13.45 -10.73 3.06
N GLY A 6 14.02 -11.79 3.63
CA GLY A 6 13.38 -13.10 3.84
C GLY A 6 12.30 -13.12 4.92
N GLU A 7 11.61 -12.01 5.17
CA GLU A 7 10.43 -11.96 6.04
C GLU A 7 9.25 -11.55 5.17
N ASP A 8 8.60 -12.57 4.61
CA ASP A 8 7.19 -12.61 4.24
C ASP A 8 6.58 -11.26 3.81
N ALA A 9 7.01 -10.75 2.65
CA ALA A 9 6.44 -9.55 2.03
C ALA A 9 4.92 -9.67 1.83
N GLN A 10 4.42 -10.90 1.72
CA GLN A 10 2.99 -11.21 1.61
C GLN A 10 2.24 -10.95 2.93
N THR A 11 2.80 -11.33 4.09
CA THR A 11 2.23 -11.06 5.41
C THR A 11 2.18 -9.58 5.73
N ILE A 12 3.22 -8.82 5.36
CA ILE A 12 3.25 -7.37 5.55
C ILE A 12 2.14 -6.71 4.70
N GLU A 13 2.06 -7.02 3.41
CA GLU A 13 1.02 -6.44 2.54
C GLU A 13 -0.40 -6.69 3.06
N GLU A 14 -0.72 -7.91 3.50
CA GLU A 14 -2.05 -8.25 4.03
C GLU A 14 -2.40 -7.55 5.36
N VAL A 15 -1.39 -7.20 6.17
CA VAL A 15 -1.58 -6.48 7.44
C VAL A 15 -1.72 -4.97 7.25
N TYR A 16 -0.95 -4.38 6.33
CA TYR A 16 -0.98 -2.94 6.10
C TYR A 16 -2.11 -2.50 5.16
N GLU A 17 -2.52 -3.34 4.20
CA GLU A 17 -3.65 -3.05 3.30
C GLU A 17 -4.93 -2.58 4.02
N PRO A 18 -5.47 -3.32 5.03
CA PRO A 18 -6.68 -2.89 5.72
C PRO A 18 -6.49 -1.56 6.44
N TYR A 19 -5.31 -1.32 7.02
CA TYR A 19 -4.99 -0.06 7.66
C TYR A 19 -4.93 1.10 6.64
N LEU A 20 -4.25 0.90 5.52
CA LEU A 20 -4.11 1.89 4.45
C LEU A 20 -5.45 2.18 3.75
N LEU A 21 -6.33 1.18 3.62
CA LEU A 21 -7.70 1.36 3.15
C LEU A 21 -8.54 2.15 4.16
N GLN A 22 -8.39 1.85 5.46
CA GLN A 22 -9.14 2.51 6.53
C GLN A 22 -8.77 3.99 6.68
N ILE A 23 -7.49 4.35 6.55
CA ILE A 23 -7.05 5.75 6.58
C ILE A 23 -7.21 6.47 5.23
N GLY A 24 -7.76 5.79 4.21
CA GLY A 24 -8.01 6.37 2.88
C GLY A 24 -6.75 6.61 2.04
N PHE A 25 -5.65 5.92 2.34
CA PHE A 25 -4.38 6.01 1.60
C PHE A 25 -4.29 5.03 0.44
N LEU A 26 -5.06 3.95 0.49
CA LEU A 26 -5.15 2.95 -0.57
C LEU A 26 -6.61 2.85 -1.05
N HIS A 27 -6.82 2.61 -2.34
CA HIS A 27 -8.13 2.30 -2.91
C HIS A 27 -8.07 1.02 -3.74
N ARG A 28 -9.10 0.17 -3.62
CA ARG A 28 -9.29 -1.00 -4.47
C ARG A 28 -10.05 -0.58 -5.73
N THR A 29 -9.49 -0.88 -6.90
CA THR A 29 -10.12 -0.69 -8.20
C THR A 29 -10.20 -2.03 -8.94
N PRO A 30 -11.06 -2.17 -9.95
CA PRO A 30 -11.13 -3.39 -10.76
C PRO A 30 -9.82 -3.74 -11.50
N ARG A 31 -8.90 -2.79 -11.62
CA ARG A 31 -7.59 -2.95 -12.28
C ARG A 31 -6.43 -3.17 -11.30
N GLY A 32 -6.67 -3.11 -9.99
CA GLY A 32 -5.64 -3.24 -8.96
C GLY A 32 -5.76 -2.21 -7.83
N ARG A 33 -4.71 -2.10 -7.02
CA ARG A 33 -4.62 -1.12 -5.93
C ARG A 33 -4.07 0.21 -6.44
N VAL A 34 -4.68 1.31 -6.01
CA VAL A 34 -4.23 2.67 -6.37
C VAL A 34 -4.00 3.47 -5.09
N ALA A 35 -2.83 4.10 -4.97
CA ALA A 35 -2.53 5.02 -3.88
C ALA A 35 -3.29 6.33 -4.07
N THR A 36 -3.92 6.83 -3.02
CA THR A 36 -4.70 8.08 -3.09
C THR A 36 -3.77 9.29 -3.15
N SER A 37 -4.32 10.44 -3.53
CA SER A 37 -3.58 11.72 -3.49
C SER A 37 -3.10 12.07 -2.07
N ALA A 38 -3.85 11.65 -1.04
CA ALA A 38 -3.43 11.80 0.35
C ALA A 38 -2.19 10.94 0.68
N ALA A 39 -2.15 9.70 0.21
CA ALA A 39 -0.99 8.84 0.36
C ALA A 39 0.25 9.40 -0.36
N ARG A 40 0.09 9.87 -1.60
CA ARG A 40 1.19 10.50 -2.36
C ARG A 40 1.76 11.72 -1.64
N LYS A 41 0.89 12.59 -1.11
CA LYS A 41 1.29 13.76 -0.31
C LYS A 41 1.99 13.35 0.99
N HIS A 42 1.49 12.32 1.68
CA HIS A 42 2.08 11.82 2.92
C HIS A 42 3.45 11.17 2.70
N LEU A 43 3.63 10.52 1.55
CA LEU A 43 4.89 9.89 1.14
C LEU A 43 5.88 10.87 0.48
N GLY A 44 5.51 12.16 0.33
CA GLY A 44 6.38 13.18 -0.24
C GLY A 44 6.59 13.09 -1.75
N TYR A 45 5.71 12.39 -2.47
CA TYR A 45 5.67 12.41 -3.93
C TYR A 45 4.83 13.61 -4.39
N GLU A 46 5.49 14.74 -4.67
CA GLU A 46 4.92 15.88 -5.43
C GLU A 46 5.20 15.74 -6.93
#